data_AF-W8RQ06-F1
#
_entry.id   AF-W8RQ06-F1
#
_cell.length_a   1.000
_cell.length_b   1.000
_cell.length_c   1.000
_cell.angle_alpha   90.00
_cell.angle_beta   90.00
_cell.angle_gamma   90.00
#
_symmetry.space_group_name_H-M   'P 1'
#
loop_
_entity.id
_entity.type
_entity.pdbx_description
1 polymer ?
#
loop_
_entity_poly.entity_id
_entity_poly.type
_entity_poly.pdbx_seq_one_letter_code
_entity_poly.pdbx_strand_id
1 'polypeptide(L)'
;MAPPPTEADAFRAVSRAGAIVDADRVVNRLEIAVADTATAPRFSLDMLRNGDGIQLIGLVPASTGRDAVVSAISEVAEGTDVTDMVEAADYPAPESWGAALDYGLRALQQLPRSKVTIFADRVEVEAISENAEQRAAFLAALERNQPEDIEIILDISAPRPVITPFALRVVRDTDGTRFETCAADTQEALERIVDAGRAAGVTGDIDCTIGLGVPSPRWAAAVVRGLESLSELEAGTLTFSDADVTLVGAAGMAQDTFDRLVGELDADLPPVFSLQGVLPDTRTEAGVGPSRLFANLDAENGVTLRGRLPEGAIGRSVQAFAIATFGRDRTDLATRDVADLPQGWSIRAMAGLRALAELHEGQLTLEPDTLRLSGRTGDPELISALTRQLSEDLGPGADFQLDVAYDEELDPIAALPTAEECVAQIQAVQDDAKIIFDPGSVEINEASGAILDQIAEILPNCLHIRMEIGGHTDSQGREEMNLNLSQSRADAVLNGLLARGVLISNLTAQGYGESQPIASNETEEGRERNRRIEFRLLAAGTEDTTAANGADDAAADDDASDYPFEFRPRPRPDAIAEAAEQEQEE
;
A
#
# COMPACT_ATOMS: atom_id res chain seq x y z
N MET A 1 49.99 5.62 37.16
CA MET A 1 49.66 4.31 37.78
C MET A 1 50.26 3.25 36.86
N ALA A 2 51.10 2.34 37.34
CA ALA A 2 51.74 1.33 36.49
C ALA A 2 50.70 0.28 36.05
N PRO A 3 50.82 -0.32 34.84
CA PRO A 3 49.89 -1.36 34.39
C PRO A 3 49.92 -2.57 35.34
N PRO A 4 48.79 -3.30 35.49
CA PRO A 4 48.73 -4.48 36.35
C PRO A 4 49.72 -5.56 35.86
N PRO A 5 50.33 -6.32 36.77
CA PRO A 5 51.35 -7.31 36.42
C PRO A 5 50.76 -8.46 35.60
N THR A 6 51.43 -8.82 34.50
CA THR A 6 51.04 -9.97 33.67
C THR A 6 51.60 -11.29 34.21
N GLU A 7 51.10 -12.42 33.70
CA GLU A 7 51.63 -13.75 34.04
C GLU A 7 53.11 -13.91 33.65
N ALA A 8 53.52 -13.32 32.52
CA ALA A 8 54.91 -13.28 32.10
C ALA A 8 55.78 -12.46 33.06
N ASP A 9 55.24 -11.44 33.71
CA ASP A 9 55.97 -10.62 34.68
C ASP A 9 56.07 -11.33 36.04
N ALA A 10 55.02 -12.01 36.47
CA ALA A 10 55.04 -12.86 37.66
C ALA A 10 56.06 -14.00 37.51
N PHE A 11 56.07 -14.67 36.36
CA PHE A 11 57.04 -15.73 36.07
C PHE A 11 58.48 -15.20 36.02
N ARG A 12 58.71 -14.04 35.39
CA ARG A 12 60.03 -13.40 35.36
C ARG A 12 60.51 -12.93 36.74
N ALA A 13 59.59 -12.52 37.61
CA ALA A 13 59.90 -12.14 38.99
C ALA A 13 60.32 -13.35 39.84
N VAL A 14 59.55 -14.44 39.78
CA VAL A 14 59.85 -15.70 40.49
C VAL A 14 61.16 -16.32 39.99
N SER A 15 61.38 -16.34 38.67
CA SER A 15 62.60 -16.88 38.06
C SER A 15 63.85 -16.09 38.46
N ARG A 16 63.75 -14.76 38.60
CA ARG A 16 64.86 -13.94 39.11
C ARG A 16 65.09 -14.14 40.60
N ALA A 17 64.04 -14.26 41.40
CA ALA A 17 64.15 -14.54 42.83
C ALA A 17 64.83 -15.91 43.07
N GLY A 18 64.46 -16.93 42.28
CA GLY A 18 65.03 -18.27 42.32
C GLY A 18 66.50 -18.37 41.86
N ALA A 19 67.04 -17.33 41.22
CA ALA A 19 68.46 -17.26 40.88
C ALA A 19 69.34 -16.79 42.07
N ILE A 20 68.72 -16.25 43.12
CA ILE A 20 69.40 -15.67 44.29
C ILE A 20 69.15 -16.51 45.54
N VAL A 21 67.99 -17.17 45.63
CA VAL A 21 67.57 -17.99 46.77
C VAL A 21 67.03 -19.31 46.24
N ASP A 22 67.31 -20.42 46.95
CA ASP A 22 66.80 -21.73 46.56
C ASP A 22 65.28 -21.71 46.34
N ALA A 23 64.83 -22.42 45.30
CA ALA A 23 63.46 -22.36 44.82
C ALA A 23 62.42 -22.80 45.86
N ASP A 24 62.81 -23.61 46.84
CA ASP A 24 61.97 -24.05 47.96
C ASP A 24 61.63 -22.93 48.95
N ARG A 25 62.36 -21.80 48.89
CA ARG A 25 62.16 -20.63 49.77
C ARG A 25 61.43 -19.47 49.08
N VAL A 26 61.10 -19.59 47.80
CA VAL A 26 60.38 -18.55 47.05
C VAL A 26 58.88 -18.83 47.09
N VAL A 27 58.13 -18.01 47.83
CA VAL A 27 56.66 -18.09 47.90
C VAL A 27 56.06 -17.01 47.01
N ASN A 28 55.49 -17.41 45.87
CA ASN A 28 54.75 -16.51 45.00
C ASN A 28 53.34 -16.26 45.56
N ARG A 29 52.99 -14.99 45.81
CA ARG A 29 51.64 -14.56 46.19
C ARG A 29 51.06 -13.50 45.24
N LEU A 30 51.58 -13.41 44.02
CA LEU A 30 51.01 -12.55 43.00
C LEU A 30 49.66 -13.14 42.58
N GLU A 31 48.59 -12.39 42.83
CA GLU A 31 47.27 -12.65 42.27
C GLU A 31 47.18 -11.91 40.93
N ILE A 32 46.99 -12.66 39.85
CA ILE A 32 46.77 -12.11 38.52
C ILE A 32 45.26 -12.12 38.32
N ALA A 33 44.67 -10.94 38.12
CA ALA A 33 43.28 -10.85 37.72
C ALA A 33 43.14 -11.48 36.33
N VAL A 34 42.40 -12.59 36.23
CA VAL A 34 42.04 -13.20 34.95
C VAL A 34 41.14 -12.20 34.24
N ALA A 35 41.58 -11.72 33.06
CA ALA A 35 40.69 -10.97 32.19
C ALA A 35 39.58 -11.93 31.75
N ASP A 36 38.36 -11.67 32.22
CA ASP A 36 37.20 -12.50 31.92
C ASP A 36 36.97 -12.41 30.41
N THR A 37 37.26 -13.49 29.68
CA THR A 37 36.86 -13.62 28.28
C THR A 37 35.39 -14.03 28.26
N ALA A 38 34.54 -13.20 28.83
CA ALA A 38 33.11 -13.40 28.82
C ALA A 38 32.66 -13.34 27.35
N THR A 39 32.08 -14.43 26.86
CA THR A 39 31.40 -14.45 25.57
C THR A 39 30.35 -13.35 25.56
N ALA A 40 30.36 -12.49 24.53
CA ALA A 40 29.40 -11.41 24.42
C ALA A 40 27.96 -11.96 24.54
N PRO A 41 27.09 -11.30 25.31
CA PRO A 41 25.71 -11.72 25.42
C PRO A 41 25.01 -11.56 24.07
N ARG A 42 23.94 -12.34 23.86
CA ARG A 42 23.07 -12.11 22.72
C ARG A 42 22.24 -10.87 22.98
N PHE A 43 22.51 -9.81 22.23
CA PHE A 43 21.67 -8.61 22.24
C PHE A 43 20.35 -8.92 21.55
N SER A 44 19.27 -8.47 22.18
CA SER A 44 17.92 -8.58 21.64
C SER A 44 17.03 -7.50 22.22
N LEU A 45 16.15 -6.92 21.40
CA LEU A 45 15.18 -5.93 21.84
C LEU A 45 13.80 -6.32 21.33
N ASP A 46 12.88 -6.59 22.26
CA ASP A 46 11.47 -6.80 22.01
C ASP A 46 10.70 -5.51 22.24
N MET A 47 9.90 -5.13 21.25
CA MET A 47 9.04 -3.96 21.26
C MET A 47 7.61 -4.40 20.98
N LEU A 48 6.73 -4.31 21.97
CA LEU A 48 5.30 -4.55 21.80
C LEU A 48 4.56 -3.22 21.71
N ARG A 49 3.82 -2.99 20.62
CA ARG A 49 2.92 -1.84 20.46
C ARG A 49 1.48 -2.31 20.35
N ASN A 50 0.61 -1.75 21.19
CA ASN A 50 -0.83 -1.97 21.13
C ASN A 50 -1.56 -0.63 21.32
N GLY A 51 -2.89 -0.66 21.42
CA GLY A 51 -3.69 0.55 21.58
C GLY A 51 -3.52 1.28 22.91
N ASP A 52 -2.90 0.64 23.92
CA ASP A 52 -2.72 1.20 25.26
C ASP A 52 -1.30 1.76 25.49
N GLY A 53 -0.33 1.44 24.61
CA GLY A 53 1.04 1.91 24.73
C GLY A 53 2.10 1.01 24.10
N ILE A 54 3.36 1.27 24.45
CA ILE A 54 4.52 0.52 23.98
C ILE A 54 5.27 -0.12 25.16
N GLN A 55 5.63 -1.39 25.06
CA GLN A 55 6.45 -2.10 26.05
C GLN A 55 7.77 -2.52 25.44
N LEU A 56 8.85 -2.25 26.16
CA LEU A 56 10.23 -2.51 25.72
C LEU A 56 10.90 -3.47 26.68
N ILE A 57 11.44 -4.56 26.14
CA ILE A 57 12.10 -5.59 26.94
C ILE A 57 13.34 -6.04 26.17
N GLY A 58 14.52 -6.01 26.78
CA GLY A 58 15.69 -6.50 26.08
C GLY A 58 17.03 -6.10 26.66
N LEU A 59 18.07 -6.56 25.98
CA LEU A 59 19.45 -6.22 26.25
C LEU A 59 20.05 -5.54 25.02
N VAL A 60 20.52 -4.31 25.18
CA VAL A 60 21.11 -3.51 24.10
C VAL A 60 22.59 -3.21 24.37
N PRO A 61 23.41 -2.97 23.33
CA PRO A 61 24.78 -2.53 23.50
C PRO A 61 24.86 -1.14 24.15
N ALA A 62 25.79 -0.94 25.08
CA ALA A 62 25.99 0.34 25.75
C ALA A 62 26.30 1.50 24.78
N SER A 63 26.92 1.22 23.63
CA SER A 63 27.18 2.19 22.57
C SER A 63 25.92 2.73 21.89
N THR A 64 24.82 1.96 21.91
CA THR A 64 23.51 2.39 21.41
C THR A 64 22.86 3.35 22.39
N GLY A 65 23.06 3.12 23.69
CA GLY A 65 22.50 3.92 24.78
C GLY A 65 21.01 3.62 25.02
N ARG A 66 20.67 3.17 26.24
CA ARG A 66 19.27 2.94 26.64
C ARG A 66 18.39 4.17 26.40
N ASP A 67 18.90 5.35 26.78
CA ASP A 67 18.16 6.61 26.71
C ASP A 67 17.85 7.02 25.26
N ALA A 68 18.69 6.65 24.30
CA ALA A 68 18.45 6.92 22.88
C ALA A 68 17.32 6.03 22.32
N VAL A 69 17.34 4.74 22.67
CA VAL A 69 16.27 3.79 22.29
C VAL A 69 14.93 4.21 22.88
N VAL A 70 14.90 4.57 24.16
CA VAL A 70 13.68 5.01 24.85
C VAL A 70 13.16 6.33 24.27
N SER A 71 14.05 7.28 23.95
CA SER A 71 13.66 8.56 23.33
C SER A 71 13.02 8.35 21.96
N ALA A 72 13.66 7.56 21.08
CA ALA A 72 13.13 7.26 19.74
C ALA A 72 11.75 6.59 19.80
N ILE A 73 11.54 5.71 20.78
CA ILE A 73 10.26 5.01 20.95
C ILE A 73 9.20 5.92 21.56
N SER A 74 9.58 6.87 22.41
CA SER A 74 8.65 7.87 22.96
C SER A 74 8.08 8.78 21.86
N GLU A 75 8.88 9.09 20.83
CA GLU A 75 8.40 9.82 19.65
C GLU A 75 7.42 8.98 18.82
N VAL A 76 7.66 7.66 18.70
CA VAL A 76 6.75 6.72 18.04
C VAL A 76 5.45 6.50 18.82
N ALA A 77 5.47 6.67 20.14
CA ALA A 77 4.32 6.44 21.01
C ALA A 77 3.22 7.52 20.91
N GLU A 78 3.48 8.67 20.27
CA GLU A 78 2.51 9.76 20.06
C GLU A 78 1.71 10.15 21.32
N GLY A 79 2.33 10.06 22.51
CA GLY A 79 1.71 10.37 23.80
C GLY A 79 1.03 9.20 24.53
N THR A 80 1.20 7.96 24.07
CA THR A 80 0.79 6.73 24.79
C THR A 80 1.85 6.27 25.80
N ASP A 81 1.45 5.44 26.78
CA ASP A 81 2.34 5.02 27.87
C ASP A 81 3.47 4.11 27.35
N VAL A 82 4.73 4.45 27.68
CA VAL A 82 5.91 3.64 27.38
C VAL A 82 6.41 2.94 28.64
N THR A 83 6.40 1.61 28.62
CA THR A 83 6.97 0.78 29.69
C THR A 83 8.35 0.28 29.28
N ASP A 84 9.37 0.68 30.02
CA ASP A 84 10.77 0.35 29.72
C ASP A 84 11.34 -0.67 30.72
N MET A 85 11.73 -1.83 30.18
CA MET A 85 12.47 -2.90 30.85
C MET A 85 13.75 -3.27 30.08
N VAL A 86 14.37 -2.29 29.42
CA VAL A 86 15.62 -2.47 28.65
C VAL A 86 16.84 -2.31 29.54
N GLU A 87 17.78 -3.25 29.40
CA GLU A 87 19.09 -3.20 30.03
C GLU A 87 20.18 -2.92 29.00
N ALA A 88 21.27 -2.27 29.42
CA ALA A 88 22.44 -2.00 28.58
C ALA A 88 23.65 -2.81 29.06
N ALA A 89 24.36 -3.45 28.14
CA ALA A 89 25.60 -4.17 28.45
C ALA A 89 26.81 -3.59 27.70
N ASP A 90 27.93 -3.48 28.41
CA ASP A 90 29.20 -2.92 27.92
C ASP A 90 30.01 -3.97 27.15
N TYR A 91 29.47 -4.37 25.98
CA TYR A 91 30.15 -5.20 24.99
C TYR A 91 30.07 -4.53 23.61
N PRO A 92 31.02 -4.81 22.70
CA PRO A 92 30.98 -4.27 21.34
C PRO A 92 29.66 -4.60 20.64
N ALA A 93 29.02 -3.58 20.05
CA ALA A 93 27.83 -3.79 19.25
C ALA A 93 28.16 -4.62 17.99
N PRO A 94 27.31 -5.58 17.62
CA PRO A 94 27.36 -6.22 16.30
C PRO A 94 27.29 -5.18 15.18
N GLU A 95 28.00 -5.39 14.08
CA GLU A 95 28.06 -4.42 12.96
C GLU A 95 26.67 -4.09 12.38
N SER A 96 25.79 -5.09 12.29
CA SER A 96 24.42 -5.00 11.78
C SER A 96 23.40 -4.45 12.80
N TRP A 97 23.78 -4.24 14.06
CA TRP A 97 22.85 -3.86 15.13
C TRP A 97 22.13 -2.53 14.86
N GLY A 98 22.87 -1.52 14.39
CA GLY A 98 22.29 -0.20 14.08
C GLY A 98 21.23 -0.28 12.99
N ALA A 99 21.56 -0.95 11.88
CA ALA A 99 20.62 -1.14 10.78
C ALA A 99 19.38 -1.96 11.18
N ALA A 100 19.55 -3.00 12.02
CA ALA A 100 18.45 -3.80 12.55
C ALA A 100 17.53 -2.97 13.46
N LEU A 101 18.11 -2.13 14.31
CA LEU A 101 17.38 -1.22 15.19
C LEU A 101 16.59 -0.17 14.39
N ASP A 102 17.22 0.47 13.40
CA ASP A 102 16.57 1.48 12.55
C ASP A 102 15.42 0.89 11.73
N TYR A 103 15.59 -0.33 11.22
CA TYR A 103 14.51 -1.05 10.55
C TYR A 103 13.38 -1.40 11.52
N GLY A 104 13.69 -1.91 12.70
CA GLY A 104 12.69 -2.28 13.71
C GLY A 104 11.89 -1.08 14.23
N LEU A 105 12.53 0.07 14.44
CA LEU A 105 11.84 1.31 14.85
C LEU A 105 10.89 1.82 13.75
N ARG A 106 11.32 1.77 12.48
CA ARG A 106 10.44 2.10 11.34
C ARG A 106 9.24 1.16 11.26
N ALA A 107 9.46 -0.14 11.42
CA ALA A 107 8.38 -1.13 11.46
C ALA A 107 7.39 -0.85 12.61
N LEU A 108 7.91 -0.57 13.81
CA LEU A 108 7.08 -0.23 14.97
C LEU A 108 6.24 1.04 14.73
N GLN A 109 6.79 2.03 14.02
CA GLN A 109 6.10 3.27 13.70
C GLN A 109 4.95 3.06 12.70
N GLN A 110 5.16 2.25 11.67
CA GLN A 110 4.17 1.96 10.65
C GLN A 110 3.06 1.00 11.12
N LEU A 111 3.36 0.14 12.10
CA LEU A 111 2.48 -0.95 12.52
C LEU A 111 1.86 -0.67 13.92
N PRO A 112 0.63 -0.15 14.01
CA PRO A 112 0.02 0.27 15.27
C PRO A 112 -0.34 -0.88 16.22
N ARG A 113 -0.39 -2.12 15.72
CA ARG A 113 -0.61 -3.35 16.52
C ARG A 113 0.44 -4.38 16.10
N SER A 114 1.57 -4.36 16.79
CA SER A 114 2.73 -5.14 16.40
C SER A 114 3.58 -5.58 17.57
N LYS A 115 4.36 -6.63 17.32
CA LYS A 115 5.51 -7.05 18.11
C LYS A 115 6.69 -7.08 17.17
N VAL A 116 7.70 -6.29 17.47
CA VAL A 116 8.95 -6.21 16.72
C VAL A 116 10.07 -6.71 17.62
N THR A 117 10.76 -7.76 17.19
CA THR A 117 11.89 -8.35 17.90
C THR A 117 13.14 -8.16 17.06
N ILE A 118 14.13 -7.47 17.61
CA ILE A 118 15.40 -7.17 16.96
C ILE A 118 16.49 -8.06 17.55
N PHE A 119 17.23 -8.75 16.69
CA PHE A 119 18.48 -9.44 17.02
C PHE A 119 19.65 -8.81 16.25
N ALA A 120 20.85 -9.35 16.44
CA ALA A 120 22.03 -8.92 15.70
C ALA A 120 21.93 -9.24 14.20
N ASP A 121 21.45 -10.42 13.85
CA ASP A 121 21.46 -10.98 12.49
C ASP A 121 20.07 -11.06 11.84
N ARG A 122 19.01 -10.77 12.61
CA ARG A 122 17.64 -10.82 12.11
C ARG A 122 16.68 -9.87 12.82
N VAL A 123 15.59 -9.51 12.15
CA VAL A 123 14.45 -8.80 12.74
C VAL A 123 13.17 -9.58 12.45
N GLU A 124 12.39 -9.83 13.49
CA GLU A 124 11.09 -10.50 13.43
C GLU A 124 9.98 -9.47 13.67
N VAL A 125 9.01 -9.39 12.76
CA VAL A 125 7.88 -8.46 12.84
C VAL A 125 6.58 -9.25 12.78
N GLU A 126 5.86 -9.30 13.90
CA GLU A 126 4.52 -9.85 13.99
C GLU A 126 3.51 -8.70 14.07
N ALA A 127 2.49 -8.66 13.20
CA ALA A 127 1.50 -7.58 13.21
C ALA A 127 0.09 -7.99 12.76
N ILE A 128 -0.88 -7.15 13.11
CA ILE A 128 -2.28 -7.30 12.71
C ILE A 128 -2.71 -6.03 11.96
N SER A 129 -3.20 -6.18 10.74
CA SER A 129 -3.83 -5.11 9.97
C SER A 129 -5.34 -5.04 10.20
N GLU A 130 -6.00 -4.01 9.69
CA GLU A 130 -7.46 -3.84 9.70
C GLU A 130 -8.14 -4.60 8.56
N ASN A 131 -7.48 -4.68 7.41
CA ASN A 131 -7.98 -5.35 6.20
C ASN A 131 -6.82 -5.85 5.32
N ALA A 132 -7.15 -6.47 4.19
CA ALA A 132 -6.18 -7.05 3.26
C ALA A 132 -5.34 -5.99 2.53
N GLU A 133 -5.97 -4.87 2.12
CA GLU A 133 -5.31 -3.74 1.47
C GLU A 133 -4.22 -3.14 2.36
N GLN A 134 -4.53 -2.87 3.63
CA GLN A 134 -3.56 -2.36 4.59
C GLN A 134 -2.44 -3.36 4.86
N ARG A 135 -2.72 -4.68 4.88
CA ARG A 135 -1.68 -5.70 4.97
C ARG A 135 -0.74 -5.65 3.77
N ALA A 136 -1.26 -5.51 2.56
CA ALA A 136 -0.45 -5.40 1.35
C ALA A 136 0.41 -4.12 1.38
N ALA A 137 -0.17 -2.99 1.78
CA ALA A 137 0.56 -1.74 1.97
C ALA A 137 1.70 -1.86 3.01
N PHE A 138 1.45 -2.51 4.15
CA PHE A 138 2.46 -2.77 5.16
C PHE A 138 3.58 -3.68 4.65
N LEU A 139 3.25 -4.79 3.98
CA LEU A 139 4.25 -5.68 3.41
C LEU A 139 5.12 -4.96 2.36
N ALA A 140 4.49 -4.26 1.42
CA ALA A 140 5.21 -3.51 0.38
C ALA A 140 6.08 -2.38 0.96
N ALA A 141 5.64 -1.72 2.03
CA ALA A 141 6.44 -0.69 2.70
C ALA A 141 7.67 -1.27 3.43
N LEU A 142 7.51 -2.43 4.08
CA LEU A 142 8.57 -3.11 4.81
C LEU A 142 9.59 -3.79 3.89
N GLU A 143 9.12 -4.48 2.85
CA GLU A 143 9.97 -5.16 1.86
C GLU A 143 10.82 -4.17 1.04
N ARG A 144 10.27 -3.02 0.65
CA ARG A 144 11.02 -1.98 -0.07
C ARG A 144 12.18 -1.39 0.73
N ASN A 145 12.11 -1.47 2.06
CA ASN A 145 13.05 -0.85 2.98
C ASN A 145 13.97 -1.85 3.68
N GLN A 146 14.03 -3.09 3.18
CA GLN A 146 14.80 -4.17 3.79
C GLN A 146 16.33 -3.95 3.64
N PRO A 147 17.10 -4.02 4.75
CA PRO A 147 18.56 -4.00 4.70
C PRO A 147 19.15 -5.30 4.10
N GLU A 148 20.24 -5.21 3.34
CA GLU A 148 20.84 -6.35 2.62
C GLU A 148 21.47 -7.42 3.52
N ASP A 149 22.01 -7.03 4.68
CA ASP A 149 22.83 -7.89 5.54
C ASP A 149 22.08 -8.53 6.72
N ILE A 150 20.74 -8.43 6.77
CA ILE A 150 19.92 -8.86 7.91
C ILE A 150 18.73 -9.69 7.42
N GLU A 151 18.49 -10.82 8.07
CA GLU A 151 17.30 -11.66 7.80
C GLU A 151 16.05 -10.98 8.37
N ILE A 152 15.04 -10.73 7.53
CA ILE A 152 13.77 -10.16 7.97
C ILE A 152 12.68 -11.23 7.89
N ILE A 153 11.97 -11.42 8.99
CA ILE A 153 10.83 -12.34 9.09
C ILE A 153 9.58 -11.50 9.34
N LEU A 154 8.66 -11.50 8.37
CA LEU A 154 7.40 -10.76 8.43
C LEU A 154 6.22 -11.73 8.61
N ASP A 155 5.45 -11.57 9.69
CA ASP A 155 4.19 -12.26 9.94
C ASP A 155 3.08 -11.24 10.18
N ILE A 156 2.45 -10.78 9.10
CA ILE A 156 1.36 -9.80 9.15
C ILE A 156 0.05 -10.49 8.77
N SER A 157 -0.91 -10.46 9.69
CA SER A 157 -2.23 -11.06 9.51
C SER A 157 -3.30 -9.99 9.27
N ALA A 158 -4.28 -10.29 8.41
CA ALA A 158 -5.44 -9.46 8.16
C ALA A 158 -6.73 -10.18 8.59
N PRO A 159 -7.73 -9.46 9.12
CA PRO A 159 -9.08 -10.00 9.29
C PRO A 159 -9.61 -10.52 7.97
N ARG A 160 -10.27 -11.66 8.03
CA ARG A 160 -10.85 -12.26 6.82
C ARG A 160 -11.99 -11.39 6.31
N PRO A 161 -12.03 -11.06 5.00
CA PRO A 161 -13.09 -10.24 4.44
C PRO A 161 -14.44 -10.93 4.59
N VAL A 162 -15.50 -10.15 4.82
CA VAL A 162 -16.88 -10.65 4.75
C VAL A 162 -17.30 -10.60 3.28
N ILE A 163 -17.61 -11.75 2.69
CA ILE A 163 -17.99 -11.88 1.28
C ILE A 163 -19.51 -11.98 1.21
N THR A 164 -20.14 -11.03 0.51
CA THR A 164 -21.58 -11.03 0.24
C THR A 164 -21.84 -10.51 -1.19
N PRO A 165 -22.54 -11.27 -2.06
CA PRO A 165 -22.94 -12.66 -1.86
C PRO A 165 -21.73 -13.59 -1.85
N PHE A 166 -21.82 -14.70 -1.11
CA PHE A 166 -20.80 -15.74 -1.11
C PHE A 166 -20.90 -16.55 -2.41
N ALA A 167 -20.12 -16.16 -3.42
CA ALA A 167 -20.32 -16.59 -4.79
C ALA A 167 -19.17 -17.43 -5.35
N LEU A 168 -19.51 -18.33 -6.27
CA LEU A 168 -18.57 -19.09 -7.07
C LEU A 168 -19.17 -19.33 -8.45
N ARG A 169 -18.40 -19.06 -9.50
CA ARG A 169 -18.86 -19.21 -10.88
C ARG A 169 -17.78 -19.88 -11.72
N VAL A 170 -18.20 -20.91 -12.44
CA VAL A 170 -17.33 -21.73 -13.29
C VAL A 170 -17.98 -21.86 -14.65
N VAL A 171 -17.18 -21.55 -15.68
CA VAL A 171 -17.60 -21.63 -17.07
C VAL A 171 -16.79 -22.71 -17.77
N ARG A 172 -17.49 -23.53 -18.56
CA ARG A 172 -16.92 -24.52 -19.44
C ARG A 172 -17.39 -24.23 -20.86
N ASP A 173 -16.44 -24.02 -21.75
CA ASP A 173 -16.70 -23.78 -23.17
C ASP A 173 -15.66 -24.53 -24.03
N THR A 174 -15.57 -24.17 -25.32
CA THR A 174 -14.63 -24.77 -26.26
C THR A 174 -13.16 -24.46 -25.96
N ASP A 175 -12.88 -23.40 -25.20
CA ASP A 175 -11.54 -22.93 -24.90
C ASP A 175 -11.01 -23.53 -23.58
N GLY A 176 -11.89 -24.07 -22.75
CA GLY A 176 -11.54 -24.83 -21.56
C GLY A 176 -12.54 -24.64 -20.42
N THR A 177 -12.18 -25.12 -19.23
CA THR A 177 -12.91 -24.81 -17.99
C THR A 177 -12.12 -23.76 -17.21
N ARG A 178 -12.79 -22.76 -16.66
CA ARG A 178 -12.15 -21.71 -15.83
C ARG A 178 -13.09 -21.25 -14.71
N PHE A 179 -12.49 -20.82 -13.60
CA PHE A 179 -13.21 -20.09 -12.56
C PHE A 179 -13.28 -18.62 -12.98
N GLU A 180 -14.49 -18.07 -12.99
CA GLU A 180 -14.70 -16.61 -13.10
C GLU A 180 -14.83 -15.98 -11.72
N THR A 181 -15.30 -16.75 -10.72
CA THR A 181 -15.38 -16.31 -9.33
C THR A 181 -15.17 -17.50 -8.43
N CYS A 182 -14.43 -17.32 -7.33
CA CYS A 182 -14.27 -18.36 -6.34
C CYS A 182 -14.14 -17.77 -4.94
N ALA A 183 -15.00 -18.24 -4.04
CA ALA A 183 -14.93 -17.96 -2.61
C ALA A 183 -14.81 -19.27 -1.81
N ALA A 184 -13.98 -19.25 -0.78
CA ALA A 184 -13.79 -20.35 0.16
C ALA A 184 -13.83 -19.87 1.62
N ASP A 185 -14.36 -20.70 2.51
CA ASP A 185 -14.52 -20.35 3.93
C ASP A 185 -13.34 -20.82 4.78
N THR A 186 -12.46 -21.66 4.25
CA THR A 186 -11.23 -22.15 4.90
C THR A 186 -10.20 -22.58 3.86
N GLN A 187 -8.93 -22.71 4.27
CA GLN A 187 -7.87 -23.27 3.41
C GLN A 187 -8.20 -24.71 2.97
N GLU A 188 -8.76 -25.54 3.86
CA GLU A 188 -9.16 -26.91 3.53
C GLU A 188 -10.31 -26.96 2.52
N ALA A 189 -11.26 -26.03 2.60
CA ALA A 189 -12.32 -25.89 1.62
C ALA A 189 -11.76 -25.47 0.25
N LEU A 190 -10.83 -24.51 0.24
CA LEU A 190 -10.14 -24.05 -0.96
C LEU A 190 -9.45 -25.22 -1.68
N GLU A 191 -8.63 -25.99 -0.97
CA GLU A 191 -7.89 -27.12 -1.54
C GLU A 191 -8.84 -28.13 -2.22
N ARG A 192 -9.95 -28.48 -1.56
CA ARG A 192 -10.97 -29.37 -2.13
C ARG A 192 -11.64 -28.83 -3.39
N ILE A 193 -11.94 -27.53 -3.42
CA ILE A 193 -12.55 -26.87 -4.58
C ILE A 193 -11.57 -26.83 -5.75
N VAL A 194 -10.31 -26.48 -5.48
CA VAL A 194 -9.24 -26.43 -6.48
C VAL A 194 -8.98 -27.82 -7.08
N ASP A 195 -8.91 -28.87 -6.26
CA ASP A 195 -8.72 -30.23 -6.73
C ASP A 195 -9.88 -30.72 -7.60
N ALA A 196 -11.13 -30.41 -7.21
CA ALA A 196 -12.30 -30.71 -8.02
C ALA A 196 -12.32 -29.89 -9.32
N GLY A 197 -11.89 -28.63 -9.28
CA GLY A 197 -11.76 -27.77 -10.46
C GLY A 197 -10.75 -28.32 -11.47
N ARG A 198 -9.58 -28.77 -11.00
CA ARG A 198 -8.58 -29.45 -11.83
C ARG A 198 -9.12 -30.75 -12.42
N ALA A 199 -9.86 -31.53 -11.64
CA ALA A 199 -10.52 -32.74 -12.13
C ALA A 199 -11.60 -32.45 -13.19
N ALA A 200 -12.28 -31.30 -13.09
CA ALA A 200 -13.24 -30.82 -14.09
C ALA A 200 -12.58 -30.25 -15.36
N GLY A 201 -11.24 -30.14 -15.40
CA GLY A 201 -10.48 -29.70 -16.58
C GLY A 201 -10.07 -28.23 -16.57
N VAL A 202 -10.01 -27.58 -15.41
CA VAL A 202 -9.47 -26.21 -15.29
C VAL A 202 -7.96 -26.20 -15.52
N THR A 203 -7.51 -25.33 -16.43
CA THR A 203 -6.10 -25.13 -16.74
C THR A 203 -5.68 -23.71 -16.37
N GLY A 204 -4.65 -23.57 -15.51
CA GLY A 204 -4.15 -22.28 -15.02
C GLY A 204 -4.24 -22.15 -13.51
N ASP A 205 -3.84 -20.99 -13.00
CA ASP A 205 -3.98 -20.66 -11.58
C ASP A 205 -5.45 -20.37 -11.25
N ILE A 206 -5.90 -20.86 -10.09
CA ILE A 206 -7.25 -20.64 -9.59
C ILE A 206 -7.14 -19.65 -8.44
N ASP A 207 -7.59 -18.43 -8.67
CA ASP A 207 -7.66 -17.41 -7.62
C ASP A 207 -8.99 -17.51 -6.88
N CYS A 208 -8.92 -17.80 -5.57
CA CYS A 208 -10.08 -17.99 -4.71
C CYS A 208 -9.89 -17.19 -3.42
N THR A 209 -10.80 -16.26 -3.15
CA THR A 209 -10.75 -15.45 -1.93
C THR A 209 -11.23 -16.25 -0.72
N ILE A 210 -10.44 -16.27 0.35
CA ILE A 210 -10.82 -16.90 1.62
C ILE A 210 -11.51 -15.87 2.54
N GLY A 211 -12.82 -16.01 2.77
CA GLY A 211 -13.61 -15.02 3.51
C GLY A 211 -14.74 -15.58 4.36
N LEU A 212 -15.33 -14.73 5.19
CA LEU A 212 -16.53 -15.01 5.98
C LEU A 212 -17.79 -14.81 5.13
N GLY A 213 -18.95 -15.29 5.57
CA GLY A 213 -20.22 -15.16 4.83
C GLY A 213 -20.71 -16.46 4.20
N VAL A 214 -20.06 -17.59 4.47
CA VAL A 214 -20.43 -18.89 3.91
C VAL A 214 -21.88 -19.28 4.28
N PRO A 215 -22.72 -19.68 3.31
CA PRO A 215 -24.14 -20.00 3.55
C PRO A 215 -24.29 -21.33 4.31
N SER A 216 -23.28 -22.19 4.26
CA SER A 216 -23.31 -23.53 4.82
C SER A 216 -21.90 -24.07 5.08
N PRO A 217 -21.64 -24.76 6.21
CA PRO A 217 -20.39 -25.50 6.43
C PRO A 217 -20.11 -26.58 5.37
N ARG A 218 -21.13 -26.93 4.56
CA ARG A 218 -21.02 -27.89 3.46
C ARG A 218 -20.79 -27.22 2.10
N TRP A 219 -20.42 -25.95 2.06
CA TRP A 219 -20.13 -25.19 0.84
C TRP A 219 -19.20 -25.94 -0.12
N ALA A 220 -17.99 -26.28 0.31
CA ALA A 220 -17.05 -26.99 -0.55
C ALA A 220 -17.58 -28.35 -1.03
N ALA A 221 -18.40 -29.04 -0.23
CA ALA A 221 -19.01 -30.30 -0.69
C ALA A 221 -20.06 -30.05 -1.78
N ALA A 222 -20.86 -28.99 -1.68
CA ALA A 222 -21.83 -28.61 -2.70
C ALA A 222 -21.14 -28.18 -4.01
N VAL A 223 -20.10 -27.35 -3.90
CA VAL A 223 -19.29 -26.92 -5.04
C VAL A 223 -18.65 -28.10 -5.76
N VAL A 224 -18.08 -29.06 -5.02
CA VAL A 224 -17.50 -30.28 -5.61
C VAL A 224 -18.54 -31.06 -6.41
N ARG A 225 -19.77 -31.24 -5.90
CA ARG A 225 -20.87 -31.90 -6.65
C ARG A 225 -21.27 -31.15 -7.90
N GLY A 226 -21.34 -29.82 -7.81
CA GLY A 226 -21.60 -28.98 -8.97
C GLY A 226 -20.53 -29.10 -10.05
N LEU A 227 -19.24 -29.08 -9.65
CA LEU A 227 -18.10 -29.24 -10.57
C LEU A 227 -18.07 -30.62 -11.24
N GLU A 228 -18.36 -31.68 -10.48
CA GLU A 228 -18.52 -33.03 -11.04
C GLU A 228 -19.62 -33.04 -12.11
N SER A 229 -20.79 -32.45 -11.82
CA SER A 229 -21.90 -32.36 -12.78
C SER A 229 -21.57 -31.50 -14.01
N LEU A 230 -20.85 -30.38 -13.82
CA LEU A 230 -20.39 -29.53 -14.92
C LEU A 230 -19.40 -30.26 -15.84
N SER A 231 -18.58 -31.15 -15.29
CA SER A 231 -17.60 -31.93 -16.06
C SER A 231 -18.24 -32.92 -17.05
N GLU A 232 -19.50 -33.30 -16.81
CA GLU A 232 -20.29 -34.15 -17.74
C GLU A 232 -20.83 -33.37 -18.94
N LEU A 233 -20.83 -32.04 -18.88
CA LEU A 233 -21.28 -31.17 -19.96
C LEU A 233 -20.14 -30.89 -20.95
N GLU A 234 -20.46 -30.80 -22.24
CA GLU A 234 -19.50 -30.31 -23.25
C GLU A 234 -19.24 -28.80 -23.08
N ALA A 235 -20.29 -28.05 -22.77
CA ALA A 235 -20.24 -26.64 -22.40
C ALA A 235 -21.38 -26.32 -21.42
N GLY A 236 -21.16 -25.33 -20.57
CA GLY A 236 -22.15 -24.91 -19.58
C GLY A 236 -21.55 -24.00 -18.51
N THR A 237 -22.43 -23.45 -17.69
CA THR A 237 -22.04 -22.53 -16.61
C THR A 237 -22.67 -22.99 -15.30
N LEU A 238 -21.86 -23.06 -14.26
CA LEU A 238 -22.26 -23.35 -12.89
C LEU A 238 -22.07 -22.10 -12.04
N THR A 239 -23.11 -21.62 -11.39
CA THR A 239 -23.06 -20.46 -10.50
C THR A 239 -23.63 -20.84 -9.14
N PHE A 240 -22.88 -20.55 -8.08
CA PHE A 240 -23.34 -20.51 -6.70
C PHE A 240 -23.39 -19.04 -6.27
N SER A 241 -24.49 -18.63 -5.67
CA SER A 241 -24.63 -17.34 -4.99
C SER A 241 -25.35 -17.59 -3.68
N ASP A 242 -24.60 -17.57 -2.58
CA ASP A 242 -25.07 -18.04 -1.28
C ASP A 242 -25.66 -19.47 -1.39
N ALA A 243 -26.92 -19.65 -1.03
CA ALA A 243 -27.60 -20.94 -1.10
C ALA A 243 -28.18 -21.26 -2.49
N ASP A 244 -28.21 -20.31 -3.40
CA ASP A 244 -28.79 -20.49 -4.73
C ASP A 244 -27.75 -21.04 -5.71
N VAL A 245 -28.12 -22.10 -6.42
CA VAL A 245 -27.27 -22.78 -7.40
C VAL A 245 -27.96 -22.69 -8.75
N THR A 246 -27.25 -22.25 -9.78
CA THR A 246 -27.73 -22.25 -11.16
C THR A 246 -26.81 -23.08 -12.04
N LEU A 247 -27.39 -24.00 -12.79
CA LEU A 247 -26.70 -24.74 -13.85
C LEU A 247 -27.29 -24.34 -15.20
N VAL A 248 -26.47 -23.79 -16.08
CA VAL A 248 -26.84 -23.41 -17.45
C VAL A 248 -26.23 -24.42 -18.42
N GLY A 249 -27.07 -25.11 -19.19
CA GLY A 249 -26.63 -26.07 -20.20
C GLY A 249 -26.24 -25.43 -21.53
N ALA A 250 -25.48 -26.14 -22.37
CA ALA A 250 -25.16 -25.70 -23.72
C ALA A 250 -26.41 -25.56 -24.61
N ALA A 251 -26.43 -24.52 -25.44
CA ALA A 251 -27.46 -24.36 -26.47
C ALA A 251 -27.47 -25.56 -27.42
N GLY A 252 -28.59 -26.27 -27.49
CA GLY A 252 -28.80 -27.41 -28.38
C GLY A 252 -28.66 -28.78 -27.71
N MET A 253 -28.37 -28.80 -26.42
CA MET A 253 -28.47 -30.00 -25.61
C MET A 253 -29.91 -30.53 -25.58
N ALA A 254 -30.06 -31.86 -25.61
CA ALA A 254 -31.37 -32.49 -25.49
C ALA A 254 -31.94 -32.25 -24.08
N GLN A 255 -33.18 -31.75 -24.02
CA GLN A 255 -33.86 -31.41 -22.76
C GLN A 255 -33.90 -32.59 -21.77
N ASP A 256 -34.22 -33.80 -22.22
CA ASP A 256 -34.23 -35.00 -21.36
C ASP A 256 -32.85 -35.31 -20.73
N THR A 257 -31.76 -34.98 -21.42
CA THR A 257 -30.40 -35.18 -20.91
C THR A 257 -30.08 -34.14 -19.84
N PHE A 258 -30.48 -32.90 -20.07
CA PHE A 258 -30.31 -31.81 -19.13
C PHE A 258 -31.14 -31.99 -17.87
N ASP A 259 -32.41 -32.37 -18.01
CA ASP A 259 -33.33 -32.60 -16.88
C ASP A 259 -32.83 -33.73 -15.96
N ARG A 260 -32.22 -34.79 -16.53
CA ARG A 260 -31.58 -35.84 -15.75
C ARG A 260 -30.38 -35.33 -14.95
N LEU A 261 -29.49 -34.54 -15.57
CA LEU A 261 -28.32 -33.97 -14.90
C LEU A 261 -28.71 -33.03 -13.77
N VAL A 262 -29.71 -32.16 -14.00
CA VAL A 262 -30.26 -31.27 -12.97
C VAL A 262 -30.86 -32.09 -11.82
N GLY A 263 -31.60 -33.17 -12.11
CA GLY A 263 -32.17 -34.02 -11.08
C GLY A 263 -31.15 -34.81 -10.26
N GLU A 264 -30.06 -35.28 -10.89
CA GLU A 264 -28.94 -35.94 -10.22
C GLU A 264 -28.18 -34.97 -9.31
N LEU A 265 -27.88 -33.75 -9.79
CA LEU A 265 -27.22 -32.72 -9.00
C LEU A 265 -28.09 -32.24 -7.83
N ASP A 266 -29.39 -31.99 -8.05
CA ASP A 266 -30.32 -31.56 -6.98
C ASP A 266 -30.39 -32.60 -5.84
N ALA A 267 -30.37 -33.89 -6.18
CA ALA A 267 -30.38 -34.97 -5.20
C ALA A 267 -29.08 -35.08 -4.39
N ASP A 268 -27.94 -34.72 -4.98
CA ASP A 268 -26.62 -34.79 -4.36
C ASP A 268 -26.22 -33.52 -3.61
N LEU A 269 -26.89 -32.40 -3.86
CA LEU A 269 -26.65 -31.14 -3.16
C LEU A 269 -27.12 -31.21 -1.69
N PRO A 270 -26.41 -30.56 -0.76
CA PRO A 270 -26.88 -30.45 0.63
C PRO A 270 -28.23 -29.71 0.71
N PRO A 271 -29.13 -30.06 1.65
CA PRO A 271 -30.52 -29.57 1.68
C PRO A 271 -30.73 -28.06 1.79
N VAL A 272 -29.69 -27.29 2.12
CA VAL A 272 -29.75 -25.83 2.23
C VAL A 272 -29.64 -25.15 0.87
N PHE A 273 -29.12 -25.84 -0.15
CA PHE A 273 -28.94 -25.30 -1.48
C PHE A 273 -30.19 -25.53 -2.35
N SER A 274 -30.52 -24.54 -3.19
CA SER A 274 -31.63 -24.60 -4.14
C SER A 274 -31.10 -24.54 -5.56
N LEU A 275 -31.30 -25.60 -6.36
CA LEU A 275 -30.83 -25.67 -7.73
C LEU A 275 -31.89 -25.17 -8.72
N GLN A 276 -31.47 -24.33 -9.67
CA GLN A 276 -32.21 -23.97 -10.87
C GLN A 276 -31.43 -24.38 -12.12
N GLY A 277 -32.04 -25.24 -12.93
CA GLY A 277 -31.54 -25.58 -14.27
C GLY A 277 -32.08 -24.63 -15.34
N VAL A 278 -31.21 -24.08 -16.17
CA VAL A 278 -31.59 -23.27 -17.34
C VAL A 278 -30.99 -23.89 -18.59
N LEU A 279 -31.85 -24.24 -19.56
CA LEU A 279 -31.43 -24.69 -20.87
C LEU A 279 -31.83 -23.64 -21.92
N PRO A 280 -30.87 -22.92 -22.54
CA PRO A 280 -31.18 -21.94 -23.57
C PRO A 280 -31.85 -22.59 -24.79
N ASP A 281 -32.98 -22.02 -25.24
CA ASP A 281 -33.70 -22.46 -26.44
C ASP A 281 -32.83 -22.17 -27.70
N THR A 282 -32.55 -23.19 -28.53
CA THR A 282 -31.88 -22.99 -29.84
C THR A 282 -32.78 -22.38 -30.92
N ARG A 283 -34.04 -22.07 -30.57
CA ARG A 283 -34.93 -21.37 -31.48
C ARG A 283 -34.45 -19.94 -31.58
N THR A 284 -33.54 -19.69 -32.51
CA THR A 284 -33.43 -18.39 -33.16
C THR A 284 -34.84 -18.03 -33.60
N GLU A 285 -35.50 -17.10 -32.92
CA GLU A 285 -36.64 -16.44 -33.52
C GLU A 285 -36.15 -15.83 -34.82
N ALA A 286 -36.47 -16.53 -35.91
CA ALA A 286 -36.17 -16.12 -37.25
C ALA A 286 -37.02 -14.89 -37.54
N GLY A 287 -36.48 -13.72 -37.23
CA GLY A 287 -37.07 -12.46 -37.64
C GLY A 287 -36.78 -11.32 -36.69
N VAL A 288 -35.51 -10.91 -36.58
CA VAL A 288 -35.00 -9.52 -36.48
C VAL A 288 -33.49 -9.65 -36.14
N GLY A 289 -32.62 -8.92 -36.85
CA GLY A 289 -31.16 -9.00 -36.64
C GLY A 289 -30.75 -8.78 -35.18
N PRO A 290 -29.56 -9.24 -34.75
CA PRO A 290 -29.23 -9.48 -33.35
C PRO A 290 -29.47 -8.21 -32.51
N SER A 291 -30.31 -8.33 -31.49
CA SER A 291 -30.54 -7.29 -30.50
C SER A 291 -29.24 -7.06 -29.75
N ARG A 292 -28.54 -5.96 -30.10
CA ARG A 292 -27.25 -5.59 -29.52
C ARG A 292 -27.22 -4.13 -29.10
N LEU A 293 -26.53 -3.88 -27.99
CA LEU A 293 -26.14 -2.55 -27.52
C LEU A 293 -24.63 -2.57 -27.29
N PHE A 294 -23.94 -1.52 -27.72
CA PHE A 294 -22.52 -1.33 -27.55
C PHE A 294 -22.30 0.01 -26.85
N ALA A 295 -21.47 0.03 -25.82
CA ALA A 295 -20.94 1.27 -25.26
C ALA A 295 -19.41 1.21 -25.32
N ASN A 296 -18.77 2.30 -25.74
CA ASN A 296 -17.31 2.42 -25.72
C ASN A 296 -16.93 3.64 -24.89
N LEU A 297 -16.11 3.43 -23.87
CA LEU A 297 -15.51 4.44 -23.00
C LEU A 297 -14.07 4.67 -23.44
N ASP A 298 -13.72 5.91 -23.74
CA ASP A 298 -12.35 6.33 -24.03
C ASP A 298 -11.63 6.87 -22.78
N ALA A 299 -10.30 7.08 -22.89
CA ALA A 299 -9.46 7.56 -21.81
C ALA A 299 -9.80 8.99 -21.33
N GLU A 300 -10.54 9.78 -22.13
CA GLU A 300 -11.02 11.13 -21.79
C GLU A 300 -12.38 11.07 -21.05
N ASN A 301 -12.84 9.87 -20.69
CA ASN A 301 -14.17 9.56 -20.14
C ASN A 301 -15.34 9.90 -21.08
N GLY A 302 -15.08 9.99 -22.39
CA GLY A 302 -16.09 10.04 -23.43
C GLY A 302 -16.75 8.69 -23.61
N VAL A 303 -18.09 8.67 -23.69
CA VAL A 303 -18.84 7.44 -23.94
C VAL A 303 -19.63 7.55 -25.24
N THR A 304 -19.52 6.51 -26.08
CA THR A 304 -20.38 6.35 -27.26
C THR A 304 -21.32 5.18 -27.04
N LEU A 305 -22.63 5.42 -27.03
CA LEU A 305 -23.66 4.40 -26.85
C LEU A 305 -24.40 4.15 -28.17
N ARG A 306 -24.27 2.95 -28.74
CA ARG A 306 -24.90 2.58 -30.02
C ARG A 306 -25.72 1.32 -29.88
N GLY A 307 -26.83 1.23 -30.60
CA GLY A 307 -27.62 0.00 -30.67
C GLY A 307 -29.08 0.21 -30.32
N ARG A 308 -29.73 -0.84 -29.81
CA ARG A 308 -31.19 -0.89 -29.65
C ARG A 308 -31.62 -0.67 -28.20
N LEU A 309 -32.66 0.15 -28.00
CA LEU A 309 -33.27 0.41 -26.70
C LEU A 309 -34.79 0.20 -26.73
N PRO A 310 -35.45 -0.09 -25.59
CA PRO A 310 -36.90 -0.25 -25.56
C PRO A 310 -37.61 1.07 -25.84
N GLU A 311 -38.73 1.01 -26.57
CA GLU A 311 -39.57 2.19 -26.81
C GLU A 311 -40.10 2.83 -25.52
N GLY A 312 -40.33 4.14 -25.57
CA GLY A 312 -41.04 4.87 -24.53
C GLY A 312 -40.17 5.27 -23.34
N ALA A 313 -40.74 5.25 -22.14
CA ALA A 313 -40.08 5.76 -20.94
C ALA A 313 -38.85 4.92 -20.55
N ILE A 314 -38.91 3.61 -20.80
CA ILE A 314 -37.89 2.65 -20.39
C ILE A 314 -36.56 2.87 -21.13
N GLY A 315 -36.56 3.02 -22.46
CA GLY A 315 -35.34 3.36 -23.21
C GLY A 315 -34.78 4.74 -22.87
N ARG A 316 -35.67 5.73 -22.64
CA ARG A 316 -35.26 7.07 -22.18
C ARG A 316 -34.56 7.04 -20.83
N SER A 317 -34.95 6.14 -19.92
CA SER A 317 -34.25 5.96 -18.65
C SER A 317 -32.80 5.49 -18.85
N VAL A 318 -32.55 4.58 -19.79
CA VAL A 318 -31.16 4.14 -20.09
C VAL A 318 -30.34 5.28 -20.67
N GLN A 319 -30.89 6.07 -21.60
CA GLN A 319 -30.22 7.25 -22.16
C GLN A 319 -29.94 8.32 -21.10
N ALA A 320 -30.92 8.60 -20.24
CA ALA A 320 -30.76 9.56 -19.15
C ALA A 320 -29.72 9.09 -18.13
N PHE A 321 -29.69 7.78 -17.84
CA PHE A 321 -28.68 7.17 -16.99
C PHE A 321 -27.28 7.37 -17.58
N ALA A 322 -27.06 7.03 -18.86
CA ALA A 322 -25.78 7.26 -19.52
C ALA A 322 -25.33 8.73 -19.44
N ILE A 323 -26.23 9.69 -19.73
CA ILE A 323 -25.93 11.12 -19.63
C ILE A 323 -25.60 11.54 -18.19
N ALA A 324 -26.30 10.98 -17.20
CA ALA A 324 -26.05 11.29 -15.79
C ALA A 324 -24.71 10.74 -15.30
N THR A 325 -24.33 9.55 -15.76
CA THR A 325 -23.08 8.88 -15.37
C THR A 325 -21.86 9.51 -16.04
N PHE A 326 -21.90 9.74 -17.35
CA PHE A 326 -20.72 10.15 -18.12
C PHE A 326 -20.68 11.67 -18.42
N GLY A 327 -21.80 12.37 -18.25
CA GLY A 327 -21.95 13.79 -18.52
C GLY A 327 -22.48 14.06 -19.94
N ARG A 328 -23.31 15.09 -20.08
CA ARG A 328 -24.03 15.40 -21.33
C ARG A 328 -23.10 15.64 -22.52
N ASP A 329 -22.04 16.41 -22.32
CA ASP A 329 -21.15 16.84 -23.42
C ASP A 329 -20.16 15.74 -23.84
N ARG A 330 -20.03 14.70 -23.02
CA ARG A 330 -19.16 13.53 -23.24
C ARG A 330 -19.92 12.27 -23.66
N THR A 331 -21.24 12.36 -23.82
CA THR A 331 -22.09 11.20 -24.14
C THR A 331 -22.64 11.31 -25.57
N ASP A 332 -22.10 10.52 -26.49
CA ASP A 332 -22.65 10.35 -27.85
C ASP A 332 -23.68 9.22 -27.88
N LEU A 333 -24.94 9.55 -28.14
CA LEU A 333 -26.05 8.59 -28.20
C LEU A 333 -26.46 8.35 -29.66
N ALA A 334 -26.12 7.17 -30.20
CA ALA A 334 -26.60 6.69 -31.49
C ALA A 334 -27.46 5.42 -31.32
N THR A 335 -28.55 5.56 -30.56
CA THR A 335 -29.48 4.47 -30.23
C THR A 335 -30.76 4.52 -31.06
N ARG A 336 -31.41 3.37 -31.22
CA ARG A 336 -32.69 3.22 -31.93
C ARG A 336 -33.70 2.52 -31.03
N ASP A 337 -34.88 3.11 -30.91
CA ASP A 337 -35.97 2.54 -30.14
C ASP A 337 -36.63 1.37 -30.90
N VAL A 338 -36.91 0.27 -30.20
CA VAL A 338 -37.57 -0.93 -30.73
C VAL A 338 -38.47 -1.57 -29.67
N ALA A 339 -39.49 -2.30 -30.10
CA ALA A 339 -40.46 -2.95 -29.21
C ALA A 339 -40.11 -4.41 -28.84
N ASP A 340 -39.20 -5.04 -29.58
CA ASP A 340 -38.91 -6.49 -29.56
C ASP A 340 -37.56 -6.82 -28.88
N LEU A 341 -37.38 -6.37 -27.64
CA LEU A 341 -36.17 -6.66 -26.84
C LEU A 341 -36.45 -7.70 -25.73
N PRO A 342 -35.43 -8.49 -25.35
CA PRO A 342 -35.52 -9.44 -24.25
C PRO A 342 -35.97 -8.79 -22.94
N GLN A 343 -36.60 -9.57 -22.06
CA GLN A 343 -36.91 -9.10 -20.70
C GLN A 343 -35.63 -8.70 -19.96
N GLY A 344 -35.72 -7.65 -19.14
CA GLY A 344 -34.58 -7.16 -18.36
C GLY A 344 -33.51 -6.39 -19.17
N TRP A 345 -33.70 -6.18 -20.48
CA TRP A 345 -32.72 -5.48 -21.33
C TRP A 345 -32.23 -4.14 -20.76
N SER A 346 -33.15 -3.31 -20.27
CA SER A 346 -32.79 -2.00 -19.69
C SER A 346 -32.03 -2.10 -18.38
N ILE A 347 -32.36 -3.08 -17.54
CA ILE A 347 -31.64 -3.31 -16.27
C ILE A 347 -30.21 -3.73 -16.59
N ARG A 348 -30.04 -4.70 -17.50
CA ARG A 348 -28.72 -5.14 -17.97
C ARG A 348 -27.91 -4.02 -18.62
N ALA A 349 -28.56 -3.18 -19.42
CA ALA A 349 -27.92 -2.02 -20.04
C ALA A 349 -27.42 -1.02 -18.98
N MET A 350 -28.22 -0.69 -17.97
CA MET A 350 -27.82 0.24 -16.91
C MET A 350 -26.73 -0.37 -16.01
N ALA A 351 -26.84 -1.64 -15.64
CA ALA A 351 -25.83 -2.35 -14.85
C ALA A 351 -24.47 -2.38 -15.58
N GLY A 352 -24.48 -2.70 -16.88
CA GLY A 352 -23.28 -2.67 -17.72
C GLY A 352 -22.69 -1.27 -17.88
N LEU A 353 -23.54 -0.24 -18.04
CA LEU A 353 -23.08 1.15 -18.14
C LEU A 353 -22.47 1.65 -16.82
N ARG A 354 -23.03 1.25 -15.68
CA ARG A 354 -22.46 1.54 -14.37
C ARG A 354 -21.10 0.88 -14.21
N ALA A 355 -20.99 -0.41 -14.53
CA ALA A 355 -19.74 -1.15 -14.48
C ALA A 355 -18.67 -0.55 -15.41
N LEU A 356 -19.05 -0.14 -16.62
CA LEU A 356 -18.16 0.54 -17.56
C LEU A 356 -17.62 1.86 -16.99
N ALA A 357 -18.41 2.59 -16.19
CA ALA A 357 -18.01 3.87 -15.62
C ALA A 357 -16.91 3.78 -14.55
N GLU A 358 -16.67 2.60 -14.00
CA GLU A 358 -15.58 2.36 -13.02
C GLU A 358 -14.24 2.07 -13.72
N LEU A 359 -14.25 1.77 -15.02
CA LEU A 359 -13.04 1.50 -15.80
C LEU A 359 -12.37 2.79 -16.27
N HIS A 360 -11.06 2.76 -16.49
CA HIS A 360 -10.36 3.90 -17.09
C HIS A 360 -10.70 4.05 -18.57
N GLU A 361 -10.68 2.93 -19.30
CA GLU A 361 -11.13 2.80 -20.69
C GLU A 361 -11.74 1.41 -20.87
N GLY A 362 -12.68 1.26 -21.80
CA GLY A 362 -13.31 -0.04 -22.00
C GLY A 362 -14.47 -0.08 -22.98
N GLN A 363 -15.01 -1.28 -23.16
CA GLN A 363 -16.13 -1.56 -24.04
C GLN A 363 -17.15 -2.46 -23.35
N LEU A 364 -18.41 -2.07 -23.43
CA LEU A 364 -19.57 -2.88 -23.06
C LEU A 364 -20.24 -3.39 -24.34
N THR A 365 -20.54 -4.69 -24.37
CA THR A 365 -21.35 -5.34 -25.40
C THR A 365 -22.49 -6.11 -24.74
N LEU A 366 -23.72 -5.70 -25.01
CA LEU A 366 -24.92 -6.40 -24.57
C LEU A 366 -25.52 -7.18 -25.73
N GLU A 367 -25.62 -8.50 -25.57
CA GLU A 367 -26.31 -9.43 -26.46
C GLU A 367 -27.57 -9.98 -25.77
N PRO A 368 -28.47 -10.69 -26.50
CA PRO A 368 -29.74 -11.14 -25.94
C PRO A 368 -29.62 -11.87 -24.61
N ASP A 369 -28.60 -12.73 -24.48
CA ASP A 369 -28.41 -13.58 -23.31
C ASP A 369 -27.14 -13.21 -22.51
N THR A 370 -26.12 -12.61 -23.14
CA THR A 370 -24.81 -12.34 -22.51
C THR A 370 -24.49 -10.85 -22.43
N LEU A 371 -23.87 -10.41 -21.32
CA LEU A 371 -23.24 -9.09 -21.17
C LEU A 371 -21.72 -9.25 -21.17
N ARG A 372 -20.98 -8.59 -22.06
CA ARG A 372 -19.51 -8.59 -22.05
C ARG A 372 -19.00 -7.20 -21.70
N LEU A 373 -18.05 -7.12 -20.78
CA LEU A 373 -17.36 -5.89 -20.43
C LEU A 373 -15.85 -6.13 -20.51
N SER A 374 -15.14 -5.31 -21.26
CA SER A 374 -13.68 -5.38 -21.39
C SER A 374 -13.05 -4.02 -21.13
N GLY A 375 -11.82 -3.96 -20.60
CA GLY A 375 -11.15 -2.67 -20.39
C GLY A 375 -9.91 -2.74 -19.52
N ARG A 376 -9.46 -1.58 -19.02
CA ARG A 376 -8.28 -1.44 -18.16
C ARG A 376 -8.64 -0.75 -16.84
N THR A 377 -7.92 -1.12 -15.78
CA THR A 377 -8.06 -0.55 -14.43
C THR A 377 -6.70 -0.40 -13.75
N GLY A 378 -6.54 0.67 -12.98
CA GLY A 378 -5.42 0.85 -12.03
C GLY A 378 -5.72 0.33 -10.62
N ASP A 379 -6.93 -0.18 -10.38
CA ASP A 379 -7.33 -0.79 -9.11
C ASP A 379 -7.33 -2.33 -9.27
N PRO A 380 -6.46 -3.06 -8.53
CA PRO A 380 -6.38 -4.51 -8.61
C PRO A 380 -7.62 -5.23 -8.02
N GLU A 381 -8.39 -4.57 -7.16
CA GLU A 381 -9.61 -5.15 -6.56
C GLU A 381 -10.86 -4.93 -7.42
N LEU A 382 -10.80 -4.06 -8.43
CA LEU A 382 -11.96 -3.65 -9.22
C LEU A 382 -12.66 -4.83 -9.90
N ILE A 383 -11.93 -5.80 -10.43
CA ILE A 383 -12.52 -6.97 -11.11
C ILE A 383 -13.45 -7.73 -10.16
N SER A 384 -13.00 -7.93 -8.91
CA SER A 384 -13.79 -8.59 -7.87
C SER A 384 -15.01 -7.75 -7.46
N ALA A 385 -14.85 -6.42 -7.39
CA ALA A 385 -15.95 -5.51 -7.08
C ALA A 385 -17.03 -5.49 -8.20
N LEU A 386 -16.61 -5.38 -9.46
CA LEU A 386 -17.50 -5.39 -10.63
C LEU A 386 -18.29 -6.69 -10.72
N THR A 387 -17.64 -7.82 -10.44
CA THR A 387 -18.29 -9.14 -10.46
C THR A 387 -19.40 -9.24 -9.41
N ARG A 388 -19.15 -8.78 -8.17
CA ARG A 388 -20.17 -8.73 -7.12
C ARG A 388 -21.33 -7.81 -7.50
N GLN A 389 -21.03 -6.59 -7.96
CA GLN A 389 -22.03 -5.62 -8.37
C GLN A 389 -22.92 -6.17 -9.49
N LEU A 390 -22.32 -6.72 -10.55
CA LEU A 390 -23.09 -7.28 -11.68
C LEU A 390 -23.93 -8.50 -11.25
N SER A 391 -23.42 -9.34 -10.35
CA SER A 391 -24.20 -10.46 -9.82
C SER A 391 -25.41 -9.99 -9.01
N GLU A 392 -25.27 -8.91 -8.23
CA GLU A 392 -26.37 -8.30 -7.47
C GLU A 392 -27.39 -7.62 -8.41
N ASP A 393 -26.92 -6.80 -9.35
CA ASP A 393 -27.76 -6.02 -10.25
C ASP A 393 -28.53 -6.90 -11.26
N LEU A 394 -27.92 -7.99 -11.72
CA LEU A 394 -28.49 -8.86 -12.75
C LEU A 394 -29.24 -10.08 -12.17
N GLY A 395 -28.94 -10.45 -10.93
CA GLY A 395 -29.52 -11.59 -10.25
C GLY A 395 -28.91 -12.95 -10.60
N PRO A 396 -29.29 -14.00 -9.87
CA PRO A 396 -28.76 -15.35 -10.06
C PRO A 396 -29.11 -15.89 -11.45
N GLY A 397 -28.12 -16.42 -12.16
CA GLY A 397 -28.27 -17.04 -13.49
C GLY A 397 -28.06 -16.11 -14.68
N ALA A 398 -27.73 -14.83 -14.46
CA ALA A 398 -27.31 -13.95 -15.55
C ALA A 398 -25.98 -14.42 -16.17
N ASP A 399 -25.89 -14.34 -17.51
CA ASP A 399 -24.65 -14.62 -18.23
C ASP A 399 -23.90 -13.32 -18.52
N PHE A 400 -22.70 -13.19 -17.96
CA PHE A 400 -21.80 -12.08 -18.24
C PHE A 400 -20.34 -12.52 -18.27
N GLN A 401 -19.51 -11.77 -18.97
CA GLN A 401 -18.07 -11.99 -19.15
C GLN A 401 -17.32 -10.68 -18.87
N LEU A 402 -16.23 -10.79 -18.11
CA LEU A 402 -15.35 -9.66 -17.77
C LEU A 402 -13.94 -9.92 -18.29
N ASP A 403 -13.50 -9.11 -19.24
CA ASP A 403 -12.15 -9.10 -19.82
C ASP A 403 -11.44 -7.79 -19.42
N VAL A 404 -11.24 -7.59 -18.13
CA VAL A 404 -10.63 -6.38 -17.56
C VAL A 404 -9.20 -6.68 -17.12
N ALA A 405 -8.25 -5.87 -17.54
CA ALA A 405 -6.83 -6.02 -17.19
C ALA A 405 -6.39 -4.96 -16.18
N TYR A 406 -5.64 -5.38 -15.16
CA TYR A 406 -4.90 -4.46 -14.29
C TYR A 406 -3.70 -3.88 -15.03
N ASP A 407 -3.47 -2.60 -14.81
CA ASP A 407 -2.36 -1.83 -15.36
C ASP A 407 -1.73 -0.97 -14.26
N GLU A 408 -0.50 -1.30 -13.89
CA GLU A 408 0.27 -0.65 -12.83
C GLU A 408 0.52 0.83 -13.12
N GLU A 409 0.63 1.24 -14.39
CA GLU A 409 0.82 2.66 -14.76
C GLU A 409 -0.42 3.51 -14.43
N LEU A 410 -1.59 2.88 -14.30
CA LEU A 410 -2.84 3.53 -13.95
C LEU A 410 -3.10 3.52 -12.43
N ASP A 411 -2.26 2.83 -11.65
CA ASP A 411 -2.39 2.73 -10.20
C ASP A 411 -1.86 4.02 -9.54
N PRO A 412 -2.74 4.82 -8.90
CA PRO A 412 -2.36 6.12 -8.34
C PRO A 412 -1.43 6.02 -7.13
N ILE A 413 -1.30 4.83 -6.51
CA ILE A 413 -0.42 4.59 -5.35
C ILE A 413 0.92 4.03 -5.82
N ALA A 414 0.91 3.06 -6.74
CA ALA A 414 2.14 2.50 -7.29
C ALA A 414 2.91 3.53 -8.13
N ALA A 415 2.23 4.52 -8.72
CA ALA A 415 2.84 5.62 -9.46
C ALA A 415 3.54 6.67 -8.58
N LEU A 416 3.41 6.63 -7.24
CA LEU A 416 4.11 7.57 -6.36
C LEU A 416 5.58 7.18 -6.18
N PRO A 417 6.53 8.14 -6.29
CA PRO A 417 7.96 7.90 -6.07
C PRO A 417 8.25 7.47 -4.63
N THR A 418 9.26 6.62 -4.43
CA THR A 418 9.73 6.25 -3.09
C THR A 418 10.37 7.42 -2.34
N ALA A 419 10.63 7.25 -1.04
CA ALA A 419 11.32 8.23 -0.22
C ALA A 419 12.70 8.60 -0.81
N GLU A 420 13.46 7.59 -1.22
CA GLU A 420 14.77 7.73 -1.84
C GLU A 420 14.67 8.37 -3.23
N GLU A 421 13.68 7.98 -4.04
CA GLU A 421 13.47 8.56 -5.38
C GLU A 421 13.05 10.03 -5.31
N CYS A 422 12.20 10.41 -4.35
CA CYS A 422 11.83 11.80 -4.10
C CYS A 422 13.05 12.66 -3.77
N VAL A 423 13.90 12.21 -2.84
CA VAL A 423 15.13 12.93 -2.51
C VAL A 423 16.09 12.96 -3.70
N ALA A 424 16.21 11.86 -4.45
CA ALA A 424 17.05 11.81 -5.63
C ALA A 424 16.58 12.76 -6.74
N GLN A 425 15.28 12.91 -6.97
CA GLN A 425 14.71 13.87 -7.93
C GLN A 425 15.02 15.32 -7.51
N ILE A 426 14.84 15.65 -6.22
CA ILE A 426 15.17 16.98 -5.69
C ILE A 426 16.69 17.25 -5.75
N GLN A 427 17.52 16.23 -5.52
CA GLN A 427 18.96 16.33 -5.66
C GLN A 427 19.38 16.53 -7.11
N ALA A 428 18.77 15.84 -8.07
CA ALA A 428 19.05 16.01 -9.50
C ALA A 428 18.79 17.45 -9.96
N VAL A 429 17.70 18.07 -9.49
CA VAL A 429 17.42 19.51 -9.76
C VAL A 429 18.51 20.41 -9.17
N GLN A 430 19.02 20.08 -7.97
CA GLN A 430 20.08 20.84 -7.31
C GLN A 430 21.48 20.62 -7.90
N ASP A 431 21.72 19.47 -8.52
CA ASP A 431 22.96 19.15 -9.24
C ASP A 431 23.08 19.98 -10.53
N ASP A 432 21.96 20.22 -11.22
CA ASP A 432 21.90 21.07 -12.41
C ASP A 432 22.06 22.55 -12.06
N ALA A 433 21.46 23.02 -10.96
CA ALA A 433 21.64 24.37 -10.46
C ALA A 433 21.42 24.47 -8.94
N LYS A 434 22.31 25.20 -8.24
CA LYS A 434 22.26 25.33 -6.77
C LYS A 434 21.38 26.48 -6.31
N ILE A 435 20.74 26.31 -5.16
CA ILE A 435 20.11 27.40 -4.40
C ILE A 435 21.23 28.26 -3.81
N ILE A 436 21.42 29.47 -4.34
CA ILE A 436 22.51 30.39 -3.97
C ILE A 436 21.94 31.60 -3.25
N PHE A 437 22.62 31.98 -2.16
CA PHE A 437 22.34 33.21 -1.42
C PHE A 437 23.51 34.17 -1.55
N ASP A 438 23.21 35.46 -1.69
CA ASP A 438 24.24 36.49 -1.64
C ASP A 438 24.97 36.48 -0.28
N PRO A 439 26.24 36.95 -0.22
CA PRO A 439 27.02 36.97 1.01
C PRO A 439 26.29 37.70 2.16
N GLY A 440 26.04 36.99 3.25
CA GLY A 440 25.32 37.52 4.42
C GLY A 440 23.81 37.77 4.20
N SER A 441 23.26 37.35 3.06
CA SER A 441 21.84 37.46 2.74
C SER A 441 21.09 36.14 2.97
N VAL A 442 19.79 36.28 3.21
CA VAL A 442 18.77 35.22 3.26
C VAL A 442 17.75 35.37 2.13
N GLU A 443 17.90 36.39 1.28
CA GLU A 443 17.02 36.61 0.13
C GLU A 443 17.33 35.60 -0.98
N ILE A 444 16.26 35.03 -1.53
CA ILE A 444 16.32 34.07 -2.64
C ILE A 444 16.24 34.87 -3.94
N ASN A 445 17.32 34.83 -4.73
CA ASN A 445 17.38 35.52 -6.01
C ASN A 445 16.57 34.78 -7.10
N GLU A 446 16.38 35.42 -8.25
CA GLU A 446 15.56 34.89 -9.35
C GLU A 446 16.04 33.53 -9.86
N ALA A 447 17.36 33.31 -9.96
CA ALA A 447 17.93 32.03 -10.38
C ALA A 447 17.61 30.90 -9.38
N SER A 448 17.66 31.20 -8.08
CA SER A 448 17.28 30.26 -7.03
C SER A 448 15.76 30.06 -6.94
N GLY A 449 14.98 31.08 -7.33
CA GLY A 449 13.53 30.98 -7.47
C GLY A 449 13.11 29.92 -8.50
N ALA A 450 13.76 29.90 -9.68
CA ALA A 450 13.47 28.90 -10.71
C ALA A 450 13.79 27.45 -10.29
N ILE A 451 14.75 27.28 -9.38
CA ILE A 451 15.07 25.97 -8.78
C ILE A 451 13.98 25.57 -7.80
N LEU A 452 13.51 26.51 -6.96
CA LEU A 452 12.38 26.26 -6.06
C LEU A 452 11.08 25.95 -6.80
N ASP A 453 10.87 26.54 -7.98
CA ASP A 453 9.72 26.22 -8.84
C ASP A 453 9.77 24.73 -9.25
N GLN A 454 10.91 24.25 -9.74
CA GLN A 454 11.10 22.83 -10.10
C GLN A 454 10.95 21.89 -8.91
N ILE A 455 11.50 22.27 -7.74
CA ILE A 455 11.33 21.48 -6.51
C ILE A 455 9.85 21.46 -6.08
N ALA A 456 9.13 22.57 -6.25
CA ALA A 456 7.70 22.65 -5.94
C ALA A 456 6.81 21.81 -6.88
N GLU A 457 7.27 21.49 -8.09
CA GLU A 457 6.59 20.55 -9.00
C GLU A 457 6.76 19.09 -8.55
N ILE A 458 7.87 18.75 -7.90
CA ILE A 458 8.17 17.39 -7.43
C ILE A 458 7.45 17.07 -6.10
N LEU A 459 7.48 18.02 -5.16
CA LEU A 459 7.03 17.80 -3.78
C LEU A 459 5.56 17.33 -3.60
N PRO A 460 4.58 17.67 -4.46
CA PRO A 460 3.21 17.13 -4.38
C PRO A 460 3.13 15.60 -4.46
N ASN A 461 4.05 14.95 -5.18
CA ASN A 461 4.10 13.48 -5.27
C ASN A 461 4.85 12.85 -4.09
N CYS A 462 5.54 13.68 -3.30
CA CYS A 462 6.35 13.27 -2.15
C CYS A 462 5.68 13.56 -0.81
N LEU A 463 4.40 13.96 -0.80
CA LEU A 463 3.68 14.39 0.41
C LEU A 463 3.55 13.31 1.48
N HIS A 464 3.81 12.04 1.17
CA HIS A 464 3.79 10.95 2.14
C HIS A 464 5.13 10.76 2.89
N ILE A 465 6.14 11.59 2.60
CA ILE A 465 7.52 11.45 3.09
C ILE A 465 7.90 12.66 3.96
N ARG A 466 8.54 12.42 5.11
CA ARG A 466 9.11 13.47 5.96
C ARG A 466 10.54 13.79 5.55
N MET A 467 10.83 15.06 5.29
CA MET A 467 12.14 15.54 4.84
C MET A 467 12.61 16.75 5.63
N GLU A 468 13.92 16.87 5.80
CA GLU A 468 14.58 18.03 6.36
C GLU A 468 15.26 18.84 5.27
N ILE A 469 15.15 20.15 5.37
CA ILE A 469 15.89 21.16 4.63
C ILE A 469 17.08 21.59 5.50
N GLY A 470 18.25 21.03 5.21
CA GLY A 470 19.50 21.32 5.91
C GLY A 470 20.24 22.52 5.31
N GLY A 471 20.48 23.56 6.11
CA GLY A 471 21.28 24.72 5.73
C GLY A 471 22.72 24.61 6.21
N HIS A 472 23.70 24.91 5.34
CA HIS A 472 25.13 24.87 5.66
C HIS A 472 25.87 26.13 5.21
N THR A 473 26.90 26.52 5.97
CA THR A 473 27.81 27.63 5.65
C THR A 473 29.26 27.14 5.52
N ASP A 474 30.13 28.01 4.99
CA ASP A 474 31.57 27.81 5.07
C ASP A 474 32.13 28.22 6.45
N SER A 475 33.45 28.06 6.63
CA SER A 475 34.14 28.39 7.89
C SER A 475 34.50 29.86 8.10
N GLN A 476 33.98 30.79 7.28
CA GLN A 476 34.26 32.22 7.41
C GLN A 476 33.24 32.86 8.33
N GLY A 477 33.68 33.35 9.48
CA GLY A 477 32.81 34.04 10.42
C GLY A 477 32.95 33.52 11.84
N ARG A 478 32.00 33.88 12.69
CA ARG A 478 31.86 33.26 14.02
C ARG A 478 30.84 32.14 13.88
N GLU A 479 31.11 31.01 14.52
CA GLU A 479 30.24 29.83 14.56
C GLU A 479 28.77 30.16 14.83
N GLU A 480 28.48 30.98 15.84
CA GLU A 480 27.12 31.44 16.17
C GLU A 480 26.44 32.24 15.05
N MET A 481 27.21 33.06 14.31
CA MET A 481 26.67 33.80 13.16
C MET A 481 26.40 32.85 11.99
N ASN A 482 27.27 31.85 11.79
CA ASN A 482 27.14 30.85 10.75
C ASN A 482 25.94 29.93 11.00
N LEU A 483 25.71 29.53 12.25
CA LEU A 483 24.55 28.75 12.65
C LEU A 483 23.24 29.52 12.36
N ASN A 484 23.14 30.75 12.86
CA ASN A 484 21.95 31.59 12.62
C ASN A 484 21.70 31.83 11.13
N LEU A 485 22.75 32.13 10.35
CA LEU A 485 22.63 32.34 8.91
C LEU A 485 22.15 31.08 8.19
N SER A 486 22.67 29.91 8.57
CA SER A 486 22.28 28.64 7.97
C SER A 486 20.82 28.29 8.26
N GLN A 487 20.34 28.53 9.49
CA GLN A 487 18.94 28.32 9.87
C GLN A 487 18.02 29.26 9.07
N SER A 488 18.32 30.56 9.05
CA SER A 488 17.50 31.53 8.32
C SER A 488 17.42 31.24 6.82
N ARG A 489 18.47 30.64 6.23
CA ARG A 489 18.45 30.21 4.83
C ARG A 489 17.58 28.97 4.62
N ALA A 490 17.65 27.98 5.51
CA ALA A 490 16.75 26.82 5.48
C ALA A 490 15.28 27.26 5.62
N ASP A 491 14.99 28.18 6.56
CA ASP A 491 13.66 28.75 6.75
C ASP A 491 13.20 29.55 5.51
N ALA A 492 14.11 30.29 4.86
CA ALA A 492 13.79 31.02 3.64
C ALA A 492 13.38 30.07 2.50
N VAL A 493 14.05 28.92 2.36
CA VAL A 493 13.68 27.88 1.38
C VAL A 493 12.31 27.29 1.72
N LEU A 494 12.07 26.92 2.98
CA LEU A 494 10.78 26.38 3.44
C LEU A 494 9.63 27.35 3.13
N ASN A 495 9.80 28.64 3.48
CA ASN A 495 8.82 29.68 3.19
C ASN A 495 8.67 29.93 1.68
N GLY A 496 9.76 29.83 0.92
CA GLY A 496 9.75 29.93 -0.54
C GLY A 496 8.92 28.83 -1.21
N LEU A 497 8.96 27.61 -0.68
CA LEU A 497 8.12 26.49 -1.13
C LEU A 497 6.66 26.66 -0.69
N LEU A 498 6.42 27.14 0.54
CA LEU A 498 5.08 27.47 1.00
C LEU A 498 4.40 28.50 0.10
N ALA A 499 5.12 29.54 -0.31
CA ALA A 499 4.61 30.57 -1.23
C ALA A 499 4.23 30.02 -2.62
N ARG A 500 4.73 28.83 -2.98
CA ARG A 500 4.42 28.10 -4.23
C ARG A 500 3.30 27.08 -4.06
N GLY A 501 2.63 27.04 -2.90
CA GLY A 501 1.51 26.13 -2.64
C GLY A 501 1.92 24.72 -2.20
N VAL A 502 3.18 24.49 -1.89
CA VAL A 502 3.63 23.20 -1.34
C VAL A 502 3.14 23.06 0.10
N LEU A 503 2.54 21.91 0.42
CA LEU A 503 2.19 21.57 1.80
C LEU A 503 3.47 21.25 2.58
N ILE A 504 3.83 22.11 3.53
CA ILE A 504 5.08 22.00 4.29
C ILE A 504 4.98 21.16 5.58
N SER A 505 3.84 20.52 5.86
CA SER A 505 3.64 19.78 7.13
C SER A 505 4.62 18.63 7.34
N ASN A 506 5.21 18.12 6.25
CA ASN A 506 6.20 17.05 6.28
C ASN A 506 7.62 17.54 6.00
N LEU A 507 7.84 18.85 5.99
CA LEU A 507 9.15 19.47 5.81
C LEU A 507 9.58 20.19 7.09
N THR A 508 10.79 19.92 7.57
CA THR A 508 11.42 20.71 8.64
C THR A 508 12.63 21.45 8.10
N ALA A 509 12.99 22.58 8.72
CA ALA A 509 14.16 23.37 8.33
C ALA A 509 15.17 23.39 9.48
N GLN A 510 16.43 23.03 9.20
CA GLN A 510 17.48 22.95 10.21
C GLN A 510 18.79 23.57 9.69
N GLY A 511 19.37 24.47 10.48
CA GLY A 511 20.69 25.05 10.23
C GLY A 511 21.80 24.28 10.94
N TYR A 512 22.88 23.99 10.23
CA TYR A 512 24.08 23.31 10.75
C TYR A 512 25.31 24.20 10.86
N GLY A 513 25.25 25.44 10.36
CA GLY A 513 26.39 26.34 10.24
C GLY A 513 27.55 25.68 9.48
N GLU A 514 28.76 25.78 10.03
CA GLU A 514 29.99 25.24 9.46
C GLU A 514 30.35 23.82 9.95
N SER A 515 29.50 23.21 10.78
CA SER A 515 29.81 21.96 11.50
C SER A 515 29.90 20.71 10.63
N GLN A 516 29.29 20.73 9.44
CA GLN A 516 29.24 19.60 8.50
C GLN A 516 29.80 19.98 7.12
N PRO A 517 31.14 20.14 6.98
CA PRO A 517 31.77 20.47 5.72
C PRO A 517 31.87 19.25 4.81
N ILE A 518 31.52 19.41 3.53
CA ILE A 518 31.69 18.38 2.49
C ILE A 518 32.95 18.62 1.63
N ALA A 519 33.63 19.73 1.86
CA ALA A 519 34.81 20.17 1.12
C ALA A 519 35.79 20.95 2.01
N SER A 520 37.04 21.06 1.57
CA SER A 520 38.06 21.85 2.28
C SER A 520 37.71 23.34 2.27
N ASN A 521 37.60 23.94 3.46
CA ASN A 521 37.39 25.38 3.63
C ASN A 521 38.61 26.24 3.26
N GLU A 522 39.76 25.63 2.94
CA GLU A 522 40.99 26.35 2.57
C GLU A 522 40.89 27.01 1.19
N THR A 523 40.09 26.43 0.30
CA THR A 523 39.92 26.91 -1.09
C THR A 523 38.57 27.62 -1.27
N GLU A 524 38.49 28.59 -2.18
CA GLU A 524 37.21 29.25 -2.47
C GLU A 524 36.19 28.27 -3.04
N GLU A 525 36.64 27.36 -3.92
CA GLU A 525 35.81 26.30 -4.48
C GLU A 525 35.24 25.37 -3.41
N GLY A 526 36.04 25.01 -2.40
CA GLY A 526 35.54 24.19 -1.29
C GLY A 526 34.60 24.94 -0.36
N ARG A 527 34.83 26.24 -0.11
CA ARG A 527 33.87 27.08 0.62
C ARG A 527 32.53 27.20 -0.09
N GLU A 528 32.56 27.43 -1.40
CA GLU A 528 31.34 27.45 -2.22
C GLU A 528 30.58 26.13 -2.18
N ARG A 529 31.28 24.98 -2.13
CA ARG A 529 30.62 23.68 -1.93
C ARG A 529 30.00 23.52 -0.54
N ASN A 530 30.59 24.11 0.50
CA ASN A 530 30.04 24.04 1.86
C ASN A 530 28.82 24.97 2.05
N ARG A 531 28.72 26.06 1.30
CA ARG A 531 27.54 26.95 1.24
C ARG A 531 26.42 26.30 0.44
N ARG A 532 25.59 25.47 1.08
CA ARG A 532 24.57 24.66 0.39
C ARG A 532 23.29 24.49 1.20
N ILE A 533 22.24 24.13 0.48
CA ILE A 533 20.99 23.59 1.03
C ILE A 533 20.96 22.11 0.63
N GLU A 534 20.51 21.24 1.54
CA GLU A 534 20.32 19.82 1.27
C GLU A 534 18.92 19.41 1.69
N PHE A 535 18.33 18.48 0.93
CA PHE A 535 17.11 17.79 1.31
C PHE A 535 17.51 16.38 1.72
N ARG A 536 17.11 15.95 2.92
CA ARG A 536 17.36 14.60 3.44
C ARG A 536 16.11 14.02 4.06
N LEU A 537 16.01 12.70 4.04
CA LEU A 537 14.94 12.02 4.77
C LEU A 537 15.13 12.26 6.27
N LEU A 538 14.05 12.68 6.94
CA LEU A 538 14.00 12.60 8.39
C LEU A 538 13.72 11.15 8.73
N ALA A 539 14.74 10.45 9.22
CA ALA A 539 14.48 9.34 10.12
C ALA A 539 13.64 9.92 11.25
N ALA A 540 12.50 9.30 11.56
CA ALA A 540 11.61 9.85 12.57
C ALA A 540 12.37 9.92 13.91
N GLY A 541 12.75 11.13 14.30
CA GLY A 541 13.33 11.44 15.60
C GLY A 541 14.55 12.34 15.57
N THR A 542 14.33 13.65 15.51
CA THR A 542 15.12 14.69 16.20
C THR A 542 14.40 16.02 16.05
N GLU A 543 13.50 16.36 16.98
CA GLU A 543 13.04 17.74 17.16
C GLU A 543 13.85 18.39 18.29
N ASP A 544 14.70 19.35 17.94
CA ASP A 544 15.38 20.24 18.89
C ASP A 544 14.42 21.38 19.27
N THR A 545 13.52 21.14 20.23
CA THR A 545 12.67 22.20 20.79
C THR A 545 13.49 23.18 21.61
N THR A 546 13.99 24.25 20.98
CA THR A 546 14.30 25.49 21.69
C THR A 546 13.64 26.70 21.03
N ALA A 547 12.95 27.48 21.88
CA ALA A 547 12.19 28.72 21.63
C ALA A 547 10.80 28.52 20.97
N ALA A 548 9.67 28.97 21.53
CA ALA A 548 9.44 30.07 22.45
C ALA A 548 8.23 29.79 23.35
N ASN A 549 8.42 29.92 24.66
CA ASN A 549 7.35 30.04 25.64
C ASN A 549 7.34 31.49 26.12
N GLY A 550 6.21 32.20 25.96
CA GLY A 550 6.07 33.55 26.49
C GLY A 550 4.79 34.28 26.11
N ALA A 551 3.72 34.00 26.88
CA ALA A 551 2.53 34.84 27.15
C ALA A 551 1.59 35.14 25.94
N ASP A 552 0.27 35.15 26.06
CA ASP A 552 -0.61 35.50 27.19
C ASP A 552 -2.02 34.92 26.93
N ASP A 553 -2.76 34.68 28.02
CA ASP A 553 -4.18 34.36 28.05
C ASP A 553 -5.05 35.43 27.36
N ALA A 554 -6.02 34.99 26.54
CA ALA A 554 -7.32 35.67 26.42
C ALA A 554 -8.39 34.75 25.81
N ALA A 555 -9.45 34.53 26.57
CA ALA A 555 -10.68 33.88 26.16
C ALA A 555 -11.46 34.69 25.10
N ALA A 556 -12.13 33.98 24.20
CA ALA A 556 -13.40 34.40 23.59
C ALA A 556 -14.17 33.17 23.07
N ASP A 557 -15.29 32.87 23.71
CA ASP A 557 -16.45 32.22 23.09
C ASP A 557 -16.93 33.09 21.91
N ASP A 558 -17.28 32.49 20.77
CA ASP A 558 -18.67 32.15 20.39
C ASP A 558 -18.81 31.96 18.86
N ASP A 559 -19.70 31.03 18.51
CA ASP A 559 -20.41 30.86 17.23
C ASP A 559 -19.64 30.58 15.91
N ALA A 560 -19.76 29.32 15.44
CA ALA A 560 -20.20 29.01 14.07
C ALA A 560 -20.61 27.53 13.97
N SER A 561 -21.92 27.31 14.10
CA SER A 561 -22.58 26.11 13.60
C SER A 561 -22.84 26.26 12.09
N ASP A 562 -22.85 25.11 11.40
CA ASP A 562 -23.40 24.86 10.05
C ASP A 562 -22.42 24.90 8.86
N TYR A 563 -21.86 23.73 8.53
CA TYR A 563 -21.65 23.31 7.13
C TYR A 563 -21.78 21.78 7.01
N PRO A 564 -22.60 21.25 6.08
CA PRO A 564 -22.70 19.83 5.80
C PRO A 564 -21.56 19.38 4.88
N PHE A 565 -20.84 18.33 5.27
CA PHE A 565 -19.90 17.62 4.39
C PHE A 565 -20.68 16.86 3.31
N GLU A 566 -20.86 17.47 2.14
CA GLU A 566 -21.10 16.72 0.90
C GLU A 566 -19.76 16.30 0.30
N PHE A 567 -19.52 14.99 0.21
CA PHE A 567 -18.42 14.43 -0.58
C PHE A 567 -18.61 14.83 -2.04
N ARG A 568 -17.79 15.77 -2.53
CA ARG A 568 -17.59 15.97 -3.96
C ARG A 568 -16.40 15.13 -4.42
N PRO A 569 -16.49 14.44 -5.57
CA PRO A 569 -15.33 13.76 -6.15
C PRO A 569 -14.22 14.78 -6.44
N ARG A 570 -12.98 14.41 -6.13
CA ARG A 570 -11.79 15.26 -6.34
C ARG A 570 -11.65 15.59 -7.84
N PRO A 571 -11.50 16.86 -8.24
CA PRO A 571 -11.14 17.18 -9.61
C PRO A 571 -9.68 16.78 -9.89
N ARG A 572 -9.41 16.32 -11.11
CA ARG A 572 -8.07 15.95 -11.58
C ARG A 572 -7.19 17.20 -11.79
N PRO A 573 -5.85 17.06 -11.78
CA PRO A 573 -4.89 18.18 -11.91
C PRO A 573 -5.11 19.07 -13.14
N ASP A 574 -5.61 18.52 -14.25
CA ASP A 574 -5.83 19.27 -15.49
C ASP A 574 -6.94 20.35 -15.37
N ALA A 575 -7.88 20.17 -14.44
CA ALA A 575 -8.92 21.15 -14.16
C ALA A 575 -8.40 22.38 -13.39
N ILE A 576 -7.17 22.31 -12.84
CA ILE A 576 -6.49 23.44 -12.20
C ILE A 576 -5.80 24.32 -13.26
N ALA A 577 -5.36 23.71 -14.38
CA ALA A 577 -4.72 24.43 -15.49
C ALA A 577 -5.71 25.30 -16.27
N GLU A 578 -6.92 24.79 -16.59
CA GLU A 578 -7.92 25.57 -17.34
C GLU A 578 -8.55 26.72 -16.52
N ALA A 579 -8.63 26.57 -15.19
CA ALA A 579 -9.12 27.64 -14.32
C ALA A 579 -8.12 28.81 -14.20
N ALA A 580 -6.82 28.52 -14.26
CA ALA A 580 -5.75 29.53 -14.20
C ALA A 580 -5.59 30.34 -15.50
N GLU A 581 -6.02 29.80 -16.65
CA GLU A 581 -6.04 30.53 -17.93
C GLU A 581 -7.27 31.45 -18.07
N GLN A 582 -8.42 31.09 -17.49
CA GLN A 582 -9.64 31.91 -17.56
C GLN A 582 -9.60 33.13 -16.63
N GLU A 583 -8.83 33.11 -15.55
CA GLU A 583 -8.63 34.29 -14.67
C GLU A 583 -7.62 35.31 -15.21
N GLN A 584 -6.95 35.04 -16.34
CA GLN A 584 -6.01 35.99 -16.97
C GLN A 584 -6.61 36.79 -18.15
N GLU A 585 -7.86 36.52 -18.54
CA GLU A 585 -8.58 37.26 -19.60
C GLU A 585 -9.81 38.09 -19.13
N GLU A 586 -10.09 38.18 -17.82
CA GLU A 586 -10.97 39.22 -17.24
C GLU A 586 -10.17 40.29 -16.47
#